data_AF-A0AAW1IZF4-F1
#
_entry.id   AF-A0AAW1IZF4-F1
#
_cell.length_a   1.000
_cell.length_b   1.000
_cell.length_c   1.000
_cell.angle_alpha   90.00
_cell.angle_beta   90.00
_cell.angle_gamma   90.00
#
_symmetry.space_group_name_H-M   'P 1'
#
loop_
_entity.id
_entity.type
_entity.pdbx_description
1 polymer ?
#
loop_
_entity_poly.entity_id
_entity_poly.type
_entity_poly.pdbx_seq_one_letter_code
_entity_poly.pdbx_strand_id
1 'polypeptide(L)'
;MEADIEADVLFNEIKALKLFSIPHSSNPLDTLQYIFEHILTSSLPNVTISLRILLTLPVSVSSGERSLSKLKIKNFLLLQSP
;
A
#
# COMPACT_ATOMS: atom_id res chain seq x y z
N MET A 1 20.16 5.81 14.11
CA MET A 1 20.87 5.16 12.99
C MET A 1 19.77 4.56 12.15
N GLU A 2 19.45 5.19 11.01
CA GLU A 2 18.50 4.64 10.04
C GLU A 2 19.16 3.40 9.44
N ALA A 3 18.73 2.23 9.88
CA ALA A 3 19.11 0.98 9.23
C ALA A 3 18.24 0.86 7.98
N ASP A 4 18.87 0.67 6.83
CA ASP A 4 18.17 0.28 5.62
C ASP A 4 17.37 -1.01 5.87
N ILE A 5 16.23 -1.15 5.19
CA ILE A 5 15.44 -2.37 5.26
C ILE A 5 16.24 -3.49 4.59
N GLU A 6 16.77 -4.43 5.39
CA GLU A 6 17.44 -5.62 4.89
C GLU A 6 16.45 -6.52 4.15
N ALA A 7 16.72 -6.79 2.87
CA ALA A 7 15.82 -7.54 2.00
C ALA A 7 15.55 -8.96 2.49
N ASP A 8 16.55 -9.62 3.10
CA ASP A 8 16.40 -10.97 3.66
C ASP A 8 15.45 -10.99 4.86
N VAL A 9 15.55 -9.98 5.74
CA VAL A 9 14.65 -9.83 6.90
C VAL A 9 13.21 -9.61 6.43
N LEU A 10 13.00 -8.68 5.50
CA LEU A 10 11.68 -8.46 4.90
C LEU A 10 11.13 -9.73 4.22
N PHE A 11 11.97 -10.45 3.48
CA PHE A 11 11.57 -11.69 2.82
C PHE A 11 11.11 -12.75 3.84
N ASN A 12 11.85 -12.91 4.93
CA ASN A 12 11.52 -13.83 6.01
C ASN A 12 10.22 -13.42 6.72
N GLU A 13 10.01 -12.13 6.98
CA GLU A 13 8.74 -11.63 7.53
C GLU A 13 7.55 -11.89 6.59
N ILE A 14 7.70 -11.66 5.28
CA ILE A 14 6.64 -11.96 4.29
C ILE A 14 6.34 -13.46 4.26
N LYS A 15 7.36 -14.31 4.38
CA LYS A 15 7.18 -15.76 4.47
C LYS A 15 6.46 -16.16 5.76
N ALA A 16 6.80 -15.54 6.88
CA ALA A 16 6.12 -15.73 8.15
C ALA A 16 4.64 -15.29 8.05
N LEU A 17 4.36 -14.19 7.35
CA LEU A 17 3.00 -13.71 7.08
C LEU A 17 2.11 -14.80 6.44
N LYS A 18 2.65 -15.59 5.51
CA LYS A 18 1.93 -16.71 4.88
C LYS A 18 1.57 -17.84 5.87
N LEU A 19 2.27 -17.96 6.98
CA LEU A 19 1.97 -18.95 8.02
C LEU A 19 0.74 -18.56 8.84
N PHE A 20 0.37 -17.28 8.88
CA PHE A 20 -0.76 -16.78 9.68
C PHE A 20 -2.14 -17.00 9.03
N SER A 21 -2.25 -17.93 8.07
CA SER A 21 -3.50 -18.23 7.34
C SER A 21 -4.18 -16.98 6.75
N ILE A 22 -3.40 -15.95 6.41
CA ILE A 22 -3.95 -14.78 5.74
C ILE A 22 -4.39 -15.22 4.34
N PRO A 23 -5.67 -15.05 3.98
CA PRO A 23 -6.16 -15.50 2.68
C PRO A 23 -5.37 -14.87 1.55
N HIS A 24 -4.96 -15.68 0.57
CA HIS A 24 -4.12 -15.27 -0.56
C HIS A 24 -4.69 -14.11 -1.40
N SER A 25 -5.95 -13.74 -1.20
CA SER A 25 -6.68 -12.67 -1.89
C SER A 25 -7.00 -11.45 -1.01
N SER A 26 -6.37 -11.31 0.17
CA SER A 26 -6.62 -10.14 1.03
C SER A 26 -6.06 -8.87 0.41
N ASN A 27 -6.84 -7.79 0.47
CA ASN A 27 -6.35 -6.45 0.12
C ASN A 27 -5.17 -6.09 1.05
N PRO A 28 -4.15 -5.34 0.58
CA PRO A 28 -3.14 -4.74 1.45
C PRO A 28 -3.71 -4.08 2.72
N LEU A 29 -4.90 -3.47 2.64
CA LEU A 29 -5.59 -2.89 3.79
C LEU A 29 -6.05 -3.95 4.80
N ASP A 30 -6.74 -5.00 4.35
CA ASP A 30 -7.20 -6.10 5.21
C ASP A 30 -6.02 -6.81 5.89
N THR A 31 -4.92 -6.95 5.13
CA THR A 31 -3.68 -7.54 5.63
C THR A 31 -3.05 -6.68 6.72
N LEU A 32 -3.02 -5.35 6.55
CA LEU A 32 -2.52 -4.42 7.57
C LEU A 32 -3.43 -4.42 8.81
N GLN A 33 -4.75 -4.51 8.62
CA GLN A 33 -5.71 -4.60 9.72
C GLN A 33 -5.52 -5.87 10.53
N TYR A 34 -5.36 -7.03 9.88
CA TYR A 34 -5.05 -8.30 10.53
C TYR A 34 -3.78 -8.22 11.39
N ILE A 35 -2.70 -7.63 10.84
CA ILE A 35 -1.44 -7.44 11.59
C ILE A 35 -1.68 -6.60 12.85
N PHE A 36 -2.55 -5.60 12.79
CA PHE A 36 -2.88 -4.74 13.93
C PHE A 36 -3.74 -5.47 14.97
N GLU A 37 -4.78 -6.17 14.54
CA GLU A 37 -5.71 -6.92 15.40
C GLU A 37 -4.99 -8.03 16.17
N HIS A 38 -3.98 -8.65 15.56
CA HIS A 38 -3.18 -9.70 16.18
C HIS A 38 -1.88 -9.20 16.83
N ILE A 39 -1.67 -7.89 16.93
CA ILE A 39 -0.49 -7.27 17.58
C ILE A 39 0.84 -7.79 16.97
N LEU A 40 0.84 -8.02 15.66
CA LEU A 40 2.00 -8.53 14.92
C LEU A 40 2.93 -7.42 14.44
N THR A 41 2.61 -6.15 14.69
CA THR A 41 3.40 -4.99 14.24
C THR A 41 4.84 -5.00 14.75
N SER A 42 5.06 -5.49 15.97
CA SER A 42 6.41 -5.67 16.53
C SER A 42 7.15 -6.89 15.98
N SER A 43 6.41 -7.89 15.48
CA SER A 43 6.98 -9.14 14.94
C SER A 43 7.25 -9.07 13.44
N LEU A 44 6.51 -8.23 12.72
CA LEU A 44 6.58 -8.03 11.27
C LEU A 44 6.73 -6.52 10.93
N PRO A 45 7.73 -5.82 11.50
CA PRO A 45 7.85 -4.37 11.37
C PRO A 45 8.10 -3.93 9.93
N ASN A 46 8.91 -4.67 9.16
CA ASN A 46 9.23 -4.31 7.78
C ASN A 46 8.03 -4.53 6.84
N VAL A 47 7.26 -5.60 7.05
CA VAL A 47 5.98 -5.83 6.35
C VAL A 47 4.98 -4.73 6.67
N THR A 48 4.86 -4.35 7.95
CA THR A 48 3.94 -3.27 8.38
C THR A 48 4.27 -1.95 7.70
N ILE A 49 5.56 -1.59 7.65
CA ILE A 49 6.03 -0.38 6.98
C ILE A 49 5.76 -0.46 5.47
N SER A 50 6.08 -1.59 4.85
CA SER A 50 5.87 -1.82 3.42
C SER A 50 4.40 -1.68 3.01
N LEU A 51 3.47 -2.22 3.79
CA LEU A 51 2.03 -2.09 3.56
C LEU A 51 1.55 -0.64 3.71
N ARG A 52 2.05 0.09 4.71
CA ARG A 52 1.73 1.51 4.90
C ARG A 52 2.25 2.37 3.74
N ILE A 53 3.46 2.11 3.26
CA ILE A 53 4.01 2.78 2.07
C ILE A 53 3.13 2.44 0.85
N LEU A 54 2.83 1.16 0.61
CA LEU A 54 1.98 0.73 -0.50
C LEU A 54 0.60 1.41 -0.50
N LEU A 55 -0.03 1.56 0.66
CA LEU A 55 -1.35 2.18 0.82
C LEU A 55 -1.32 3.71 0.73
N THR A 56 -0.16 4.34 0.95
CA THR A 56 0.03 5.81 0.89
C THR A 56 0.56 6.28 -0.44
N LEU A 57 1.30 5.42 -1.16
CA LEU A 57 1.50 5.59 -2.59
C LEU A 57 0.11 5.72 -3.24
N PRO A 58 -0.06 6.54 -4.28
CA PRO A 58 -1.29 6.60 -5.04
C PRO A 58 -1.51 5.30 -5.84
N VAL A 59 -1.44 4.13 -5.20
CA VAL A 59 -2.07 2.87 -5.64
C VAL A 59 -3.61 3.03 -5.69
N SER A 60 -4.12 4.13 -5.14
CA SER A 60 -5.43 4.71 -5.44
C SER A 60 -5.54 5.37 -6.82
N VAL A 61 -4.58 5.26 -7.75
CA VAL A 61 -4.85 5.64 -9.14
C VAL A 61 -5.92 4.74 -9.77
N SER A 62 -6.15 3.51 -9.30
CA SER A 62 -7.25 2.67 -9.83
C SER A 62 -8.62 2.91 -9.16
N SER A 63 -8.68 3.19 -7.84
CA SER A 63 -9.95 3.68 -7.24
C SER A 63 -10.24 5.14 -7.62
N GLY A 64 -9.22 5.83 -8.14
CA GLY A 64 -9.28 7.14 -8.75
C GLY A 64 -9.70 7.12 -10.22
N GLU A 65 -9.54 6.06 -11.01
CA GLU A 65 -10.01 6.08 -12.41
C GLU A 65 -11.54 6.19 -12.49
N ARG A 66 -12.27 5.55 -11.57
CA ARG A 66 -13.74 5.62 -11.51
C ARG A 66 -14.27 6.93 -10.92
N SER A 67 -13.43 7.71 -10.23
CA SER A 67 -13.81 9.00 -9.62
C SER A 67 -13.19 10.22 -10.31
N LEU A 68 -12.10 10.05 -11.08
CA LEU A 68 -11.52 11.06 -11.97
C LEU A 68 -12.27 11.16 -13.30
N SER A 69 -13.28 10.33 -13.55
CA SER A 69 -14.25 10.59 -14.63
C SER A 69 -15.14 11.82 -14.33
N LYS A 70 -15.04 12.42 -13.12
CA LYS A 70 -15.76 13.63 -12.73
C LYS A 70 -14.89 14.88 -12.59
N LEU A 71 -13.56 14.76 -12.61
CA LEU A 71 -12.71 15.93 -12.67
C LEU A 71 -12.58 16.36 -14.13
N LYS A 72 -13.46 17.28 -14.50
CA LYS A 72 -13.53 17.94 -15.80
C LYS A 72 -12.13 18.36 -16.26
N ILE A 73 -11.53 17.60 -17.17
CA ILE A 73 -10.54 18.09 -18.13
C ILE A 73 -11.33 18.98 -19.11
N LYS A 74 -11.81 20.11 -18.60
CA LYS A 74 -12.31 21.22 -19.39
C LYS A 74 -11.34 22.36 -19.13
N ASN A 75 -10.64 22.75 -20.18
CA ASN A 75 -10.20 24.12 -20.46
C ASN A 75 -8.74 24.54 -20.23
N PHE A 76 -7.78 23.68 -19.87
CA PHE A 76 -6.38 24.14 -19.78
C PHE A 76 -5.62 24.21 -21.12
N LEU A 77 -6.21 23.71 -22.22
CA LEU A 77 -5.57 23.69 -23.56
C LEU A 77 -6.15 24.72 -24.55
N LEU A 78 -7.05 25.62 -24.15
CA LEU A 78 -7.65 26.61 -25.06
C LEU A 78 -7.42 28.08 -24.68
N LEU A 79 -6.49 28.38 -23.77
CA LEU A 79 -6.07 29.76 -23.47
C LEU A 79 -4.66 30.09 -23.99
N GLN A 80 -4.24 29.42 -25.06
CA GLN A 80 -3.18 29.92 -25.94
C GLN A 80 -3.77 30.18 -27.33
N SER A 81 -4.44 31.31 -27.46
CA SER A 81 -4.74 31.95 -28.73
C SER A 81 -4.77 33.45 -28.49
N PRO A 82 -3.78 34.18 -29.02
CA PRO A 82 -4.09 35.33 -29.87
C PRO A 82 -3.69 35.09 -31.32
#